data_AF-A0A496XXW6-F1
#
_entry.id   AF-A0A496XXW6-F1
#
_cell.length_a   1.000
_cell.length_b   1.000
_cell.length_c   1.000
_cell.angle_alpha   90.00
_cell.angle_beta   90.00
_cell.angle_gamma   90.00
#
_symmetry.space_group_name_H-M   'P 1'
#
loop_
_entity.id
_entity.type
_entity.pdbx_description
1 polymer ?
#
loop_
_entity_poly.entity_id
_entity_poly.type
_entity_poly.pdbx_seq_one_letter_code
_entity_poly.pdbx_strand_id
1 'polypeptide(L)'
;MRYFSGFCLKNEQKLFENYLEDKQFVVAGFSYGAIKAFLYCMSAANRVDKLQLISPAFFQNKSKNFIKQQLSFFQRNDKIYTEQFLKNITNKNINKYKTNGTLRQLDELLNFQWDIQKLKNLTNKGINIEIFLGSNDTITDSKNAIKFFKDVATIYLYKDKGHML
;
A
#
# COMPACT_ATOMS: atom_id res chain seq x y z
N MET A 1 -12.19 -10.99 -6.57
CA MET A 1 -11.01 -10.61 -5.76
C MET A 1 -11.40 -9.91 -4.45
N ARG A 2 -10.60 -10.01 -3.39
CA ARG A 2 -10.73 -9.18 -2.16
C ARG A 2 -9.73 -8.02 -2.23
N TYR A 3 -10.23 -6.78 -2.12
CA TYR A 3 -9.39 -5.58 -2.23
C TYR A 3 -9.42 -4.74 -0.95
N PHE A 4 -8.28 -4.14 -0.60
CA PHE A 4 -8.12 -3.22 0.53
C PHE A 4 -7.68 -1.84 0.04
N SER A 5 -8.42 -0.81 0.44
CA SER A 5 -8.19 0.56 -0.01
C SER A 5 -7.03 1.27 0.70
N GLY A 6 -6.44 2.23 -0.02
CA GLY A 6 -5.44 3.17 0.50
C GLY A 6 -5.99 4.09 1.60
N PHE A 7 -5.08 4.77 2.31
CA PHE A 7 -5.45 5.70 3.38
C PHE A 7 -6.28 6.86 2.81
N CYS A 8 -7.39 7.20 3.49
CA CYS A 8 -8.38 8.19 3.04
C CYS A 8 -9.01 7.90 1.66
N LEU A 9 -8.97 6.65 1.20
CA LEU A 9 -9.61 6.21 -0.05
C LEU A 9 -10.58 5.04 0.17
N LYS A 10 -11.53 4.90 -0.75
CA LYS A 10 -12.46 3.78 -0.87
C LYS A 10 -12.75 3.50 -2.34
N ASN A 11 -12.89 2.23 -2.70
CA ASN A 11 -13.30 1.77 -4.03
C ASN A 11 -12.39 2.25 -5.19
N GLU A 12 -11.19 2.72 -4.89
CA GLU A 12 -10.22 3.22 -5.87
C GLU A 12 -9.57 2.09 -6.68
N GLN A 13 -9.88 0.82 -6.38
CA GLN A 13 -9.47 -0.35 -7.18
C GLN A 13 -9.78 -0.22 -8.67
N LYS A 14 -10.83 0.55 -9.02
CA LYS A 14 -11.17 0.88 -10.41
C LYS A 14 -10.06 1.59 -11.17
N LEU A 15 -9.16 2.28 -10.47
CA LEU A 15 -7.99 2.93 -11.06
C LEU A 15 -6.89 1.93 -11.45
N PHE A 16 -7.00 0.69 -10.97
CA PHE A 16 -5.97 -0.33 -11.11
C PHE A 16 -6.45 -1.57 -11.89
N GLU A 17 -7.58 -1.50 -12.59
CA GLU A 17 -8.17 -2.65 -13.33
C GLU A 17 -7.18 -3.30 -14.30
N ASN A 18 -6.26 -2.52 -14.90
CA ASN A 18 -5.24 -3.04 -15.81
C ASN A 18 -4.07 -3.77 -15.11
N TYR A 19 -3.98 -3.67 -13.78
CA TYR A 19 -2.94 -4.30 -12.96
C TYR A 19 -3.49 -5.44 -12.10
N LEU A 20 -4.75 -5.33 -11.71
CA LEU A 20 -5.40 -6.26 -10.79
C LEU A 20 -5.92 -7.50 -11.50
N GLU A 21 -5.70 -8.65 -10.88
CA GLU A 21 -6.27 -9.91 -11.33
C GLU A 21 -7.61 -10.14 -10.60
N ASP A 22 -8.72 -10.03 -11.33
CA ASP A 22 -10.04 -10.27 -10.73
C ASP A 22 -10.40 -11.76 -10.71
N LYS A 23 -9.81 -12.47 -9.74
CA LYS A 23 -10.16 -13.87 -9.43
C LYS A 23 -10.55 -14.04 -7.96
N GLN A 24 -11.23 -15.14 -7.65
CA GLN A 24 -11.80 -15.41 -6.33
C GLN A 24 -10.74 -15.47 -5.21
N PHE A 25 -9.59 -16.09 -5.47
CA PHE A 25 -8.52 -16.32 -4.47
C PHE A 25 -7.39 -15.29 -4.52
N VAL A 26 -7.62 -14.15 -5.20
CA VAL A 26 -6.70 -13.02 -5.24
C VAL A 26 -7.07 -12.04 -4.14
N VAL A 27 -6.07 -11.65 -3.35
CA VAL A 27 -6.14 -10.55 -2.40
C VAL A 27 -5.26 -9.43 -2.92
N ALA A 28 -5.76 -8.20 -2.89
CA ALA A 28 -5.02 -7.04 -3.35
C ALA A 28 -5.16 -5.86 -2.41
N GLY A 29 -4.20 -4.93 -2.46
CA GLY A 29 -4.34 -3.66 -1.75
C GLY A 29 -3.39 -2.60 -2.25
N PHE A 30 -3.82 -1.35 -2.15
CA PHE A 30 -3.05 -0.17 -2.55
C PHE A 30 -2.52 0.59 -1.34
N SER A 31 -1.23 0.92 -1.31
CA SER A 31 -0.63 1.77 -0.27
C SER A 31 -0.90 1.23 1.14
N TYR A 32 -1.65 1.95 1.98
CA TYR A 32 -2.15 1.42 3.27
C TYR A 32 -2.91 0.10 3.15
N GLY A 33 -3.72 -0.03 2.10
CA GLY A 33 -4.46 -1.23 1.78
C GLY A 33 -3.54 -2.42 1.51
N ALA A 34 -2.33 -2.21 1.00
CA ALA A 34 -1.34 -3.27 0.82
C ALA A 34 -0.93 -3.90 2.16
N ILE A 35 -0.79 -3.08 3.21
CA ILE A 35 -0.54 -3.55 4.58
C ILE A 35 -1.71 -4.42 5.06
N LYS A 36 -2.94 -3.95 4.86
CA LYS A 36 -4.15 -4.68 5.25
C LYS A 36 -4.32 -5.99 4.49
N ALA A 37 -4.03 -5.99 3.19
CA ALA A 37 -4.03 -7.17 2.34
C ALA A 37 -3.03 -8.22 2.84
N PHE A 38 -1.80 -7.80 3.15
CA PHE A 38 -0.79 -8.68 3.74
C PHE A 38 -1.23 -9.26 5.10
N LEU A 39 -1.73 -8.43 6.02
CA LEU A 39 -2.21 -8.88 7.33
C LEU A 39 -3.40 -9.84 7.23
N TYR A 40 -4.27 -9.61 6.26
CA TYR A 40 -5.35 -10.55 5.95
C TYR A 40 -4.79 -11.89 5.50
N CYS A 41 -3.85 -11.94 4.54
CA CYS A 41 -3.24 -13.19 4.08
C CYS A 41 -2.54 -13.96 5.21
N MET A 42 -1.93 -13.26 6.17
CA MET A 42 -1.29 -13.88 7.34
C MET A 42 -2.28 -14.61 8.26
N SER A 43 -3.52 -14.13 8.34
CA SER A 43 -4.56 -14.62 9.26
C SER A 43 -5.70 -15.36 8.56
N ALA A 44 -5.67 -15.46 7.23
CA ALA A 44 -6.73 -16.05 6.45
C ALA A 44 -6.88 -17.56 6.74
N ALA A 45 -8.07 -17.96 7.17
CA ALA A 45 -8.48 -19.37 7.19
C ALA A 45 -8.91 -19.86 5.79
N ASN A 46 -9.33 -18.93 4.93
CA ASN A 46 -9.72 -19.22 3.56
C ASN A 46 -8.50 -19.28 2.64
N ARG A 47 -8.61 -20.06 1.57
CA ARG A 47 -7.59 -20.16 0.53
C ARG A 47 -7.29 -18.80 -0.09
N VAL A 48 -6.00 -18.49 -0.21
CA VAL A 48 -5.45 -17.37 -0.95
C VAL A 48 -4.37 -17.94 -1.87
N ASP A 49 -4.46 -17.65 -3.17
CA ASP A 49 -3.46 -18.09 -4.15
C ASP A 49 -2.48 -16.97 -4.50
N LYS A 50 -2.93 -15.72 -4.43
CA LYS A 50 -2.14 -14.56 -4.85
C LYS A 50 -2.40 -13.34 -3.98
N LEU A 51 -1.32 -12.62 -3.68
CA LEU A 51 -1.30 -11.31 -3.03
C LEU A 51 -0.72 -10.27 -3.98
N GLN A 52 -1.53 -9.31 -4.42
CA GLN A 52 -1.10 -8.17 -5.25
C GLN A 52 -0.98 -6.89 -4.41
N LEU A 53 0.23 -6.37 -4.26
CA LEU A 53 0.49 -5.14 -3.52
C LEU A 53 0.79 -4.00 -4.49
N ILE A 54 -0.14 -3.06 -4.61
CA ILE A 54 0.02 -1.87 -5.44
C ILE A 54 0.65 -0.76 -4.59
N SER A 55 1.83 -0.30 -5.00
CA SER A 55 2.62 0.74 -4.34
C SER A 55 2.57 0.63 -2.81
N PRO A 56 2.98 -0.53 -2.23
CA PRO A 56 2.84 -0.78 -0.81
C PRO A 56 3.51 0.32 0.01
N ALA A 57 2.82 0.83 1.03
CA ALA A 57 3.39 1.83 1.92
C ALA A 57 4.67 1.29 2.58
N PHE A 58 5.79 1.98 2.38
CA PHE A 58 7.10 1.57 2.89
C PHE A 58 7.78 2.75 3.58
N PHE A 59 7.47 2.92 4.87
CA PHE A 59 7.98 4.02 5.70
C PHE A 59 9.07 3.59 6.70
N GLN A 60 9.48 2.31 6.70
CA GLN A 60 10.51 1.77 7.60
C GLN A 60 11.90 2.40 7.46
N ASN A 61 12.14 3.17 6.39
CA ASN A 61 13.37 3.97 6.21
C ASN A 61 13.22 5.41 6.71
N LYS A 62 12.06 5.82 7.21
CA LYS A 62 11.83 7.17 7.75
C LYS A 62 12.15 7.23 9.24
N SER A 63 12.56 8.42 9.69
CA SER A 63 12.89 8.64 11.09
C SER A 63 11.63 8.71 11.96
N LYS A 64 11.77 8.37 13.25
CA LYS A 64 10.69 8.55 14.24
C LYS A 64 10.20 10.00 14.30
N ASN A 65 11.08 10.97 14.08
CA ASN A 65 10.72 12.40 14.07
C ASN A 65 9.83 12.74 12.88
N PHE A 66 10.12 12.21 11.69
CA PHE A 66 9.25 12.35 10.52
C PHE A 66 7.85 11.81 10.81
N ILE A 67 7.76 10.60 11.38
CA ILE A 67 6.46 9.97 11.70
C ILE A 67 5.68 10.81 12.72
N LYS A 68 6.31 11.22 13.82
CA LYS A 68 5.69 12.09 14.83
C LYS A 68 5.18 13.40 14.24
N GLN A 69 5.93 14.00 13.33
CA GLN A 69 5.55 15.22 12.65
C GLN A 69 4.29 15.02 11.78
N GLN A 70 4.24 13.95 10.98
CA GLN A 70 3.08 13.63 10.15
C GLN A 70 1.81 13.41 11.01
N LEU A 71 1.94 12.69 12.13
CA LEU A 71 0.82 12.48 13.07
C LEU A 71 0.35 13.78 13.72
N SER A 72 1.29 14.65 14.13
CA SER A 72 0.96 15.95 14.70
C SER A 72 0.22 16.85 13.70
N PHE A 73 0.63 16.84 12.43
CA PHE A 73 -0.07 17.58 11.39
C PHE A 73 -1.51 17.08 11.18
N PHE A 74 -1.71 15.76 11.16
CA PHE A 74 -3.04 15.19 11.06
C PHE A 74 -3.92 15.54 12.27
N GLN A 75 -3.37 15.48 13.49
CA GLN A 75 -4.09 15.86 14.72
C GLN A 75 -4.54 17.33 14.73
N ARG A 76 -3.73 18.23 14.16
CA ARG A 76 -4.05 19.66 14.10
C ARG A 76 -5.18 19.95 13.10
N ASN A 77 -5.13 19.32 11.92
CA ASN A 77 -6.15 19.48 10.90
C ASN A 77 -6.12 18.29 9.92
N ASP A 78 -7.00 17.31 10.15
CA ASP A 78 -7.09 16.08 9.38
C ASP A 78 -7.50 16.32 7.93
N LYS A 79 -8.39 17.28 7.67
CA LYS A 79 -8.86 17.65 6.33
C LYS A 79 -7.72 18.21 5.47
N ILE A 80 -7.03 19.25 5.96
CA ILE A 80 -5.92 19.88 5.23
C ILE A 80 -4.79 18.87 5.00
N TYR A 81 -4.47 18.07 6.03
CA TYR A 81 -3.48 17.01 5.89
C TYR A 81 -3.87 16.02 4.79
N THR A 82 -5.12 15.53 4.83
CA THR A 82 -5.61 14.53 3.87
C THR A 82 -5.58 15.08 2.44
N GLU A 83 -5.96 16.34 2.24
CA GLU A 83 -5.89 16.99 0.93
C GLU A 83 -4.46 17.07 0.41
N GLN A 84 -3.52 17.50 1.24
CA GLN A 84 -2.10 17.58 0.86
C GLN A 84 -1.49 16.21 0.61
N PHE A 85 -1.79 15.23 1.46
CA PHE A 85 -1.33 13.85 1.32
C PHE A 85 -1.82 13.22 0.00
N LEU A 86 -3.11 13.35 -0.31
CA LEU A 86 -3.68 12.82 -1.54
C LEU A 86 -3.17 13.57 -2.79
N LYS A 87 -2.90 14.88 -2.68
CA LYS A 87 -2.28 15.66 -3.76
C LYS A 87 -0.86 15.17 -4.08
N ASN A 88 -0.11 14.74 -3.06
CA ASN A 88 1.22 14.16 -3.26
C ASN A 88 1.16 12.74 -3.86
N ILE A 89 0.05 12.01 -3.70
CA ILE A 89 -0.15 10.69 -4.30
C ILE A 89 -0.44 10.78 -5.80
N THR A 90 -1.27 11.73 -6.22
CA THR A 90 -1.68 11.86 -7.62
C THR A 90 -2.21 13.24 -7.96
N ASN A 91 -2.01 13.64 -9.22
CA ASN A 91 -2.66 14.81 -9.82
C ASN A 91 -4.03 14.48 -10.44
N LYS A 92 -4.42 13.19 -10.49
CA LYS A 92 -5.74 12.76 -11.02
C LYS A 92 -6.86 13.20 -10.07
N ASN A 93 -8.03 13.51 -10.63
CA ASN A 93 -9.21 13.78 -9.80
C ASN A 93 -9.72 12.46 -9.17
N ILE A 94 -9.48 12.30 -7.87
CA ILE A 94 -9.89 11.13 -7.09
C ILE A 94 -11.01 11.44 -6.09
N ASN A 95 -11.70 12.57 -6.21
CA ASN A 95 -12.69 13.03 -5.23
C ASN A 95 -13.78 11.98 -4.96
N LYS A 96 -14.23 11.25 -5.99
CA LYS A 96 -15.24 10.18 -5.85
C LYS A 96 -14.79 8.99 -5.00
N TYR A 97 -13.48 8.82 -4.80
CA TYR A 97 -12.90 7.76 -3.98
C TYR A 97 -12.50 8.24 -2.59
N LYS A 98 -12.57 9.55 -2.29
CA LYS A 98 -12.17 10.07 -0.99
C LYS A 98 -13.09 9.55 0.11
N THR A 99 -12.49 9.26 1.26
CA THR A 99 -13.18 8.93 2.50
C THR A 99 -12.39 9.47 3.68
N ASN A 100 -13.01 9.53 4.86
CA ASN A 100 -12.32 9.98 6.07
C ASN A 100 -11.36 8.88 6.55
N GLY A 101 -10.11 9.25 6.77
CA GLY A 101 -9.16 8.44 7.52
C GLY A 101 -9.18 8.79 9.00
N THR A 102 -8.56 7.95 9.82
CA THR A 102 -8.38 8.18 11.26
C THR A 102 -6.92 8.33 11.59
N LEU A 103 -6.63 9.01 12.71
CA LEU A 103 -5.27 9.11 13.23
C LEU A 103 -4.65 7.72 13.45
N ARG A 104 -5.45 6.75 13.94
CA ARG A 104 -5.01 5.36 14.12
C ARG A 104 -4.59 4.72 12.79
N GLN A 105 -5.36 4.90 11.72
CA GLN A 105 -5.00 4.35 10.41
C GLN A 105 -3.72 4.99 9.87
N LEU A 106 -3.54 6.30 10.09
CA LEU A 106 -2.32 6.99 9.69
C LEU A 106 -1.11 6.50 10.50
N ASP A 107 -1.28 6.31 11.81
CA ASP A 107 -0.25 5.76 12.69
C ASP A 107 0.14 4.34 12.25
N GLU A 108 -0.84 3.49 11.98
CA GLU A 108 -0.62 2.15 11.43
C GLU A 108 0.13 2.21 10.08
N LEU A 109 -0.26 3.11 9.16
CA LEU A 109 0.43 3.29 7.87
C LEU A 109 1.91 3.66 8.05
N LEU A 110 2.20 4.67 8.88
CA LEU A 110 3.53 5.24 9.00
C LEU A 110 4.48 4.38 9.83
N ASN A 111 3.96 3.69 10.85
CA ASN A 111 4.77 2.86 11.74
C ASN A 111 4.88 1.40 11.30
N PHE A 112 4.11 0.96 10.29
CA PHE A 112 4.18 -0.43 9.84
C PHE A 112 5.60 -0.83 9.41
N GLN A 113 6.06 -1.96 9.94
CA GLN A 113 7.33 -2.57 9.59
C GLN A 113 7.07 -3.85 8.82
N TRP A 114 7.54 -3.92 7.58
CA TRP A 114 7.48 -5.16 6.82
C TRP A 114 8.49 -6.15 7.38
N ASP A 115 8.06 -7.40 7.52
CA ASP A 115 8.88 -8.50 8.01
C ASP A 115 9.09 -9.51 6.89
N ILE A 116 10.35 -9.63 6.45
CA ILE A 116 10.71 -10.50 5.34
C ILE A 116 10.43 -11.98 5.64
N GLN A 117 10.53 -12.40 6.91
CA GLN A 117 10.25 -13.80 7.29
C GLN A 117 8.75 -14.09 7.21
N LYS A 118 7.91 -13.12 7.57
CA LYS A 118 6.46 -13.27 7.40
C LYS A 118 6.06 -13.35 5.92
N LEU A 119 6.72 -12.60 5.05
CA LEU A 119 6.51 -12.70 3.59
C LEU A 119 6.95 -14.07 3.05
N LYS A 120 8.12 -14.57 3.48
CA LYS A 120 8.58 -15.94 3.15
C LYS A 120 7.60 -17.01 3.63
N ASN A 121 6.99 -16.83 4.79
CA ASN A 121 5.97 -17.75 5.28
C ASN A 121 4.73 -17.80 4.38
N LEU A 122 4.34 -16.68 3.76
CA LEU A 122 3.26 -16.67 2.77
C LEU A 122 3.67 -17.42 1.49
N THR A 123 4.88 -17.17 0.97
CA THR A 123 5.36 -17.88 -0.24
C THR A 123 5.52 -19.38 0.01
N ASN A 124 5.97 -19.79 1.19
CA ASN A 124 6.09 -21.21 1.57
C ASN A 124 4.72 -21.90 1.68
N LYS A 125 3.64 -21.15 1.92
CA LYS A 125 2.26 -21.64 1.85
C LYS A 125 1.72 -21.73 0.41
N GLY A 126 2.52 -21.38 -0.59
CA GLY A 126 2.12 -21.36 -2.00
C GLY A 126 1.44 -20.07 -2.45
N ILE A 127 1.48 -18.99 -1.65
CA ILE A 127 0.91 -17.70 -2.06
C ILE A 127 1.91 -16.96 -2.94
N ASN A 128 1.51 -16.67 -4.18
CA ASN A 128 2.29 -15.84 -5.08
C ASN A 128 2.16 -14.37 -4.70
N ILE A 129 3.30 -13.67 -4.52
CA ILE A 129 3.30 -12.24 -4.19
C ILE A 129 3.76 -11.44 -5.40
N GLU A 130 2.97 -10.44 -5.77
CA GLU A 130 3.29 -9.47 -6.82
C GLU A 130 3.32 -8.06 -6.24
N ILE A 131 4.37 -7.30 -6.55
CA ILE A 131 4.54 -5.91 -6.11
C ILE A 131 4.57 -5.01 -7.35
N PHE A 132 3.72 -3.99 -7.37
CA PHE A 132 3.63 -3.03 -8.47
C PHE A 132 4.11 -1.66 -7.96
N LEU A 133 5.12 -1.08 -8.61
CA LEU A 133 5.76 0.17 -8.18
C LEU A 133 5.87 1.17 -9.34
N GLY A 134 5.72 2.45 -9.04
CA GLY A 134 6.08 3.53 -9.95
C GLY A 134 7.55 3.94 -9.81
N SER A 135 8.24 4.21 -10.92
CA SER A 135 9.63 4.69 -10.89
C SER A 135 9.79 6.09 -10.27
N ASN A 136 8.72 6.90 -10.33
CA ASN A 136 8.68 8.28 -9.87
C ASN A 136 7.78 8.43 -8.63
N ASP A 137 7.64 7.37 -7.84
CA ASP A 137 6.89 7.40 -6.58
C ASP A 137 7.60 8.32 -5.57
N THR A 138 6.89 9.35 -5.12
CA THR A 138 7.40 10.34 -4.15
C THR A 138 6.95 10.05 -2.73
N ILE A 139 6.03 9.10 -2.55
CA ILE A 139 5.48 8.69 -1.25
C ILE A 139 6.30 7.55 -0.69
N THR A 140 6.53 6.53 -1.52
CA THR A 140 7.29 5.34 -1.17
C THR A 140 8.62 5.33 -1.90
N ASP A 141 9.70 4.98 -1.18
CA ASP A 141 11.01 4.77 -1.79
C ASP A 141 11.03 3.46 -2.56
N SER A 142 10.71 3.53 -3.85
CA SER A 142 10.68 2.36 -4.74
C SER A 142 12.01 1.61 -4.76
N LYS A 143 13.17 2.27 -4.65
CA LYS A 143 14.47 1.58 -4.65
C LYS A 143 14.64 0.70 -3.42
N ASN A 144 14.34 1.24 -2.25
CA ASN A 144 14.41 0.48 -1.00
C ASN A 144 13.32 -0.61 -0.93
N ALA A 145 12.11 -0.33 -1.41
CA ALA A 145 11.06 -1.33 -1.53
C ALA A 145 11.49 -2.50 -2.44
N ILE A 146 12.03 -2.22 -3.63
CA ILE A 146 12.55 -3.26 -4.54
C ILE A 146 13.59 -4.13 -3.84
N LYS A 147 14.59 -3.50 -3.21
CA LYS A 147 15.65 -4.21 -2.50
C LYS A 147 15.11 -5.11 -1.39
N PHE A 148 14.03 -4.70 -0.73
CA PHE A 148 13.41 -5.46 0.35
C PHE A 148 12.57 -6.64 -0.17
N PHE A 149 11.74 -6.43 -1.20
CA PHE A 149 10.77 -7.43 -1.67
C PHE A 149 11.32 -8.43 -2.71
N LYS A 150 12.47 -8.14 -3.35
CA LYS A 150 12.98 -8.90 -4.50
C LYS A 150 13.14 -10.41 -4.28
N ASP A 151 13.37 -10.84 -3.04
CA ASP A 151 13.65 -12.24 -2.72
C ASP A 151 12.38 -13.03 -2.36
N VAL A 152 11.21 -12.38 -2.34
CA VAL A 152 9.92 -12.98 -1.92
C VAL A 152 8.76 -12.68 -2.86
N ALA A 153 8.97 -11.88 -3.90
CA ALA A 153 7.90 -11.44 -4.79
C ALA A 153 8.39 -11.17 -6.21
N THR A 154 7.48 -11.30 -7.18
CA THR A 154 7.68 -10.75 -8.52
C THR A 154 7.41 -9.25 -8.47
N ILE A 155 8.35 -8.45 -8.98
CA ILE A 155 8.26 -6.99 -8.92
C ILE A 155 8.07 -6.41 -10.32
N TYR A 156 7.04 -5.59 -10.47
CA TYR A 156 6.74 -4.81 -11.66
C TYR A 156 7.05 -3.34 -11.40
N LEU A 157 8.06 -2.80 -12.09
CA LEU A 157 8.41 -1.38 -12.03
C LEU A 157 7.91 -0.67 -13.29
N TYR A 158 6.96 0.25 -13.12
CA TYR A 158 6.41 1.04 -14.21
C TYR A 158 7.17 2.35 -14.37
N LYS A 159 7.78 2.52 -15.54
CA LYS A 159 8.50 3.75 -15.91
C LYS A 159 7.53 4.93 -15.99
N ASP A 160 7.99 6.08 -15.51
CA ASP A 160 7.28 7.37 -15.55
C ASP A 160 5.94 7.38 -14.79
N LYS A 161 5.76 6.42 -13.87
CA LYS A 161 4.58 6.30 -13.01
C LYS A 161 4.88 6.69 -11.57
N GLY A 162 3.89 7.25 -10.90
CA GLY A 162 3.95 7.68 -9.50
C GLY A 162 3.33 6.66 -8.54
N HIS A 163 2.91 7.11 -7.36
CA HIS A 163 2.31 6.23 -6.34
C HIS A 163 1.03 5.54 -6.84
N MET A 164 0.17 6.26 -7.57
CA MET A 164 -1.10 5.72 -8.10
C MET A 164 -0.97 5.12 -9.53
N LEU A 165 0.22 4.60 -9.86
CA LEU A 165 0.59 4.03 -11.18
C LEU A 165 0.17 4.92 -12.37
#